data_AF-A0A3B8XNU9-F1
#
_entry.id   AF-A0A3B8XNU9-F1
#
_cell.length_a   1.000
_cell.length_b   1.000
_cell.length_c   1.000
_cell.angle_alpha   90.00
_cell.angle_beta   90.00
_cell.angle_gamma   90.00
#
_symmetry.space_group_name_H-M   'P 1'
#
loop_
_entity.id
_entity.type
_entity.pdbx_description
1 polymer ?
#
loop_
_entity_poly.entity_id
_entity_poly.type
_entity_poly.pdbx_seq_one_letter_code
_entity_poly.pdbx_strand_id
1 'polypeptide(L)'
;MNFDFSDDQKMLKEQVRKFLADKCPMTVTRRVLEKEEAYAEEVWKGLVEMGLTGTAIPEEFGGLGLGALELCVIAEELGRSAAPVPFSSSIYLAAEAIKLFGTQKQKEAWLPKLASG
;
A
#
# COMPACT_ATOMS: atom_id res chain seq x y z
N MET A 1 25.28 -3.30 15.41
CA MET A 1 23.86 -3.50 15.05
C MET A 1 23.47 -2.39 14.09
N ASN A 2 22.92 -2.72 12.93
CA ASN A 2 22.46 -1.73 11.95
C ASN A 2 20.94 -1.68 11.95
N PHE A 3 20.37 -0.50 12.18
CA PHE A 3 18.92 -0.25 12.22
C PHE A 3 18.45 0.59 11.03
N ASP A 4 19.36 0.93 10.12
CA ASP A 4 19.03 1.73 8.95
C ASP A 4 18.33 0.86 7.89
N PHE A 5 17.53 1.52 7.06
CA PHE A 5 16.93 0.88 5.89
C PHE A 5 17.99 0.57 4.84
N SER A 6 17.74 -0.47 4.03
CA SER A 6 18.53 -0.73 2.82
C SER A 6 18.38 0.41 1.81
N ASP A 7 19.28 0.48 0.85
CA ASP A 7 19.20 1.49 -0.22
C ASP A 7 17.91 1.34 -1.04
N ASP A 8 17.46 0.10 -1.28
CA ASP A 8 16.18 -0.18 -1.95
C ASP A 8 14.98 0.34 -1.15
N GLN A 9 14.98 0.12 0.17
CA GLN A 9 13.94 0.62 1.07
C GLN A 9 13.95 2.16 1.14
N LYS A 10 15.12 2.79 1.13
CA LYS A 10 15.25 4.26 1.06
C LYS A 10 14.73 4.80 -0.27
N MET A 11 15.02 4.12 -1.38
CA MET A 11 14.51 4.48 -2.70
C MET A 11 12.99 4.36 -2.76
N LEU A 12 12.41 3.27 -2.26
CA LEU A 12 10.96 3.09 -2.12
C LEU A 12 10.35 4.23 -1.30
N LYS A 13 10.94 4.54 -0.14
CA LYS A 13 10.50 5.64 0.73
C LYS A 13 10.46 6.98 0.00
N GLU A 14 11.53 7.31 -0.73
CA GLU A 14 11.61 8.57 -1.48
C GLU A 14 10.58 8.64 -2.61
N GLN A 15 10.36 7.53 -3.34
CA GLN A 15 9.35 7.45 -4.40
C GLN A 15 7.93 7.67 -3.86
N VAL A 16 7.55 6.94 -2.80
CA VAL A 16 6.23 7.07 -2.17
C VAL A 16 6.04 8.48 -1.61
N ARG A 17 7.08 9.04 -0.95
CA ARG A 17 7.05 10.41 -0.45
C ARG A 17 6.79 11.44 -1.55
N LYS A 18 7.56 11.37 -2.64
CA LYS A 18 7.42 12.32 -3.77
C LYS A 18 6.03 12.22 -4.39
N PHE A 19 5.53 11.01 -4.60
CA PHE A 19 4.20 10.78 -5.11
C PHE A 19 3.13 11.40 -4.20
N LEU A 20 3.17 11.11 -2.89
CA LEU A 20 2.16 11.62 -1.95
C LEU A 20 2.25 13.13 -1.75
N ALA A 21 3.45 13.71 -1.80
CA ALA A 21 3.62 15.17 -1.74
C ALA A 21 2.96 15.89 -2.92
N ASP A 22 2.98 15.28 -4.12
CA ASP A 22 2.33 15.82 -5.32
C ASP A 22 0.83 15.51 -5.38
N LYS A 23 0.45 14.25 -5.14
CA LYS A 23 -0.93 13.75 -5.37
C LYS A 23 -1.83 13.78 -4.15
N CYS A 24 -1.28 13.80 -2.94
CA CYS A 24 -2.06 13.77 -1.70
C CYS A 24 -1.72 14.96 -0.78
N PRO A 25 -1.82 16.22 -1.24
CA PRO A 25 -1.76 17.37 -0.35
C PRO A 25 -2.93 17.33 0.65
N MET A 26 -2.81 18.02 1.78
CA MET A 26 -3.83 18.03 2.85
C MET A 26 -5.24 18.41 2.39
N THR A 27 -5.36 19.16 1.29
CA THR A 27 -6.65 19.50 0.67
C THR A 27 -7.39 18.26 0.16
N VAL A 28 -6.69 17.19 -0.26
CA VAL A 28 -7.28 15.91 -0.65
C VAL A 28 -7.87 15.21 0.57
N THR A 29 -7.11 15.08 1.65
CA THR A 29 -7.61 14.50 2.91
C THR A 29 -8.82 15.25 3.44
N ARG A 30 -8.77 16.59 3.40
CA ARG A 30 -9.89 17.44 3.80
C ARG A 30 -11.12 17.22 2.90
N ARG A 31 -10.93 17.15 1.59
CA ARG A 31 -12.01 16.91 0.62
C ARG A 31 -12.71 15.57 0.90
N VAL A 32 -11.95 14.50 1.08
CA VAL A 32 -12.52 13.17 1.35
C VAL A 32 -13.38 13.20 2.60
N LEU A 33 -12.88 13.83 3.67
CA LEU A 33 -13.61 13.98 4.92
C LEU A 33 -14.89 14.83 4.77
N GLU A 34 -14.80 15.99 4.12
CA GLU A 34 -15.92 16.94 4.02
C GLU A 34 -17.01 16.50 3.04
N LYS A 35 -16.64 15.72 2.01
CA LYS A 35 -17.58 15.21 1.01
C LYS A 35 -18.07 13.80 1.30
N GLU A 36 -17.64 13.20 2.41
CA GLU A 36 -17.95 11.81 2.78
C GLU A 36 -17.60 10.82 1.66
N GLU A 37 -16.50 11.08 0.94
CA GLU A 37 -15.96 10.14 -0.06
C GLU A 37 -15.38 8.92 0.68
N ALA A 38 -15.47 7.73 0.09
CA ALA A 38 -14.93 6.52 0.71
C ALA A 38 -13.40 6.58 0.87
N TYR A 39 -12.71 7.13 -0.14
CA TYR A 39 -11.27 7.32 -0.18
C TYR A 39 -10.88 8.26 -1.35
N ALA A 40 -9.62 8.71 -1.38
CA ALA A 40 -9.08 9.48 -2.50
C ALA A 40 -8.75 8.57 -3.69
N GLU A 41 -9.68 8.46 -4.63
CA GLU A 41 -9.59 7.56 -5.80
C GLU A 41 -8.31 7.75 -6.64
N GLU A 42 -7.97 8.99 -7.00
CA GLU A 42 -6.77 9.28 -7.80
C GLU A 42 -5.47 8.94 -7.06
N VAL A 43 -5.43 9.13 -5.74
CA VAL A 43 -4.28 8.74 -4.92
C VAL A 43 -4.17 7.22 -4.88
N TRP A 44 -5.29 6.52 -4.66
CA TRP A 44 -5.32 5.06 -4.66
C TRP A 44 -4.85 4.48 -5.99
N LYS A 45 -5.37 4.99 -7.11
CA LYS A 45 -4.97 4.57 -8.45
C LYS A 45 -3.47 4.72 -8.67
N GLY A 46 -2.87 5.84 -8.27
CA GLY A 46 -1.43 6.01 -8.40
C GLY A 46 -0.61 5.05 -7.53
N LEU A 47 -1.08 4.72 -6.31
CA LEU A 47 -0.42 3.70 -5.47
C LEU A 47 -0.48 2.31 -6.11
N VAL A 48 -1.60 1.98 -6.77
CA VAL A 48 -1.78 0.74 -7.54
C VAL A 48 -0.87 0.70 -8.77
N GLU A 49 -0.80 1.79 -9.54
CA GLU A 49 0.07 1.90 -10.72
C GLU A 49 1.56 1.80 -10.36
N MET A 50 1.94 2.25 -9.15
CA MET A 50 3.29 2.05 -8.59
C MET A 50 3.55 0.61 -8.11
N GLY A 51 2.54 -0.26 -8.11
CA GLY A 51 2.64 -1.66 -7.68
C GLY A 51 2.67 -1.87 -6.16
N LEU A 52 2.35 -0.84 -5.37
CA LEU A 52 2.52 -0.88 -3.90
C LEU A 52 1.53 -1.82 -3.22
N THR A 53 0.37 -2.05 -3.83
CA THR A 53 -0.64 -2.99 -3.33
C THR A 53 -0.18 -4.45 -3.39
N GLY A 54 0.74 -4.76 -4.30
CA GLY A 54 1.35 -6.07 -4.43
C GLY A 54 2.58 -6.31 -3.55
N THR A 55 3.06 -5.32 -2.78
CA THR A 55 4.38 -5.36 -2.11
C THR A 55 4.63 -6.66 -1.34
N ALA A 56 3.75 -7.03 -0.41
CA ALA A 56 3.94 -8.22 0.43
C ALA A 56 3.13 -9.45 -0.03
N ILE A 57 2.52 -9.37 -1.21
CA ILE A 57 1.80 -10.49 -1.82
C ILE A 57 2.82 -11.35 -2.58
N PRO A 58 2.79 -12.69 -2.45
CA PRO A 58 3.70 -13.58 -3.18
C PRO A 58 3.62 -13.40 -4.70
N GLU A 59 4.74 -13.61 -5.38
CA GLU A 59 4.85 -13.49 -6.85
C GLU A 59 3.88 -14.42 -7.60
N GLU A 60 3.61 -15.61 -7.08
CA GLU A 60 2.63 -16.56 -7.65
C GLU A 60 1.20 -15.99 -7.73
N PHE A 61 0.90 -14.96 -6.93
CA PHE A 61 -0.37 -14.24 -6.94
C PHE A 61 -0.25 -12.85 -7.57
N GLY A 62 0.84 -12.56 -8.29
CA GLY A 62 1.05 -11.29 -9.00
C GLY A 62 1.57 -10.15 -8.12
N GLY A 63 2.09 -10.43 -6.93
CA GLY A 63 2.76 -9.44 -6.08
C GLY A 63 4.28 -9.39 -6.29
N LEU A 64 4.97 -8.68 -5.38
CA LEU A 64 6.42 -8.47 -5.42
C LEU A 64 7.19 -9.39 -4.47
N GLY A 65 6.50 -10.16 -3.63
CA GLY A 65 7.12 -11.09 -2.68
C GLY A 65 7.99 -10.43 -1.59
N LEU A 66 7.85 -9.12 -1.37
CA LEU A 66 8.60 -8.37 -0.36
C LEU A 66 8.01 -8.58 1.05
N GLY A 67 8.62 -7.96 2.05
CA GLY A 67 8.36 -8.24 3.45
C GLY A 67 7.61 -7.15 4.20
N ALA A 68 7.50 -7.37 5.51
CA ALA A 68 6.92 -6.41 6.44
C ALA A 68 7.71 -5.10 6.52
N LEU A 69 9.03 -5.11 6.26
CA LEU A 69 9.84 -3.89 6.28
C LEU A 69 9.46 -2.92 5.16
N GLU A 70 9.22 -3.42 3.94
CA GLU A 70 8.75 -2.59 2.83
C GLU A 70 7.33 -2.06 3.10
N LEU A 71 6.44 -2.88 3.68
CA LEU A 71 5.14 -2.40 4.14
C LEU A 71 5.26 -1.31 5.22
N CYS A 72 6.20 -1.42 6.15
CA CYS A 72 6.47 -0.40 7.16
C CYS A 72 6.95 0.91 6.53
N VAL A 73 7.83 0.85 5.52
CA VAL A 73 8.27 2.03 4.77
C VAL A 73 7.09 2.73 4.10
N ILE A 74 6.22 1.97 3.43
CA ILE A 74 5.01 2.51 2.78
C ILE A 74 4.07 3.11 3.83
N ALA A 75 3.87 2.42 4.96
CA ALA A 75 3.01 2.89 6.05
C ALA A 75 3.49 4.21 6.64
N GLU A 76 4.81 4.40 6.79
CA GLU A 76 5.38 5.65 7.30
C GLU A 76 5.01 6.84 6.42
N GLU A 77 5.13 6.70 5.10
CA GLU A 77 4.84 7.79 4.16
C GLU A 77 3.33 8.01 3.96
N LEU A 78 2.52 6.94 3.92
CA LEU A 78 1.06 7.06 3.90
C LEU A 78 0.54 7.78 5.16
N GLY A 79 1.08 7.43 6.33
CA GLY A 79 0.76 8.07 7.60
C GLY A 79 1.20 9.53 7.64
N ARG A 80 2.40 9.84 7.12
CA ARG A 80 2.93 11.21 7.03
C ARG A 80 1.99 12.15 6.25
N SER A 81 1.40 11.66 5.17
CA SER A 81 0.46 12.45 4.36
C SER A 81 -1.00 12.35 4.82
N ALA A 82 -1.28 11.60 5.90
CA ALA A 82 -2.64 11.24 6.31
C ALA A 82 -3.49 10.77 5.11
N ALA A 83 -2.90 9.93 4.26
CA ALA A 83 -3.48 9.56 2.98
C ALA A 83 -4.79 8.79 3.19
N PRO A 84 -5.94 9.32 2.72
CA PRO A 84 -7.24 8.70 2.95
C PRO A 84 -7.47 7.60 1.89
N VAL A 85 -6.75 6.49 2.00
CA VAL A 85 -6.77 5.37 1.04
C VAL A 85 -6.99 4.04 1.75
N PRO A 86 -7.59 3.02 1.09
CA PRO A 86 -7.92 1.74 1.72
C PRO A 86 -6.71 0.81 1.90
N PHE A 87 -5.48 1.34 1.91
CA PHE A 87 -4.26 0.52 1.98
C PHE A 87 -4.21 -0.30 3.28
N SER A 88 -4.64 0.29 4.40
CA SER A 88 -4.61 -0.39 5.70
C SER A 88 -5.60 -1.56 5.78
N SER A 89 -6.85 -1.33 5.39
CA SER A 89 -7.87 -2.38 5.38
C SER A 89 -7.57 -3.47 4.35
N SER A 90 -7.08 -3.09 3.17
CA SER A 90 -6.84 -4.03 2.07
C SER A 90 -5.54 -4.80 2.24
N ILE A 91 -4.42 -4.10 2.43
CA ILE A 91 -3.09 -4.72 2.32
C ILE A 91 -2.57 -5.16 3.70
N TYR A 92 -2.61 -4.29 4.71
CA TYR A 92 -2.10 -4.66 6.04
C TYR A 92 -2.99 -5.67 6.75
N LEU A 93 -4.30 -5.64 6.50
CA LEU A 93 -5.27 -6.53 7.16
C LEU A 93 -5.72 -7.66 6.24
N ALA A 94 -6.47 -7.39 5.17
CA ALA A 94 -7.10 -8.44 4.39
C ALA A 94 -6.08 -9.32 3.64
N ALA A 95 -5.11 -8.72 2.94
CA ALA A 95 -4.10 -9.46 2.20
C ALA A 95 -3.22 -10.30 3.13
N GLU A 96 -2.72 -9.75 4.23
CA GLU A 96 -1.93 -10.49 5.21
C GLU A 96 -2.73 -11.63 5.85
N ALA A 97 -3.99 -11.41 6.22
CA ALA A 97 -4.84 -12.45 6.78
C ALA A 97 -5.08 -13.61 5.79
N ILE A 98 -5.34 -13.30 4.52
CA ILE A 98 -5.52 -14.31 3.47
C ILE A 98 -4.20 -15.02 3.16
N LYS A 99 -3.08 -14.30 3.12
CA LYS A 99 -1.75 -14.86 2.90
C LYS A 99 -1.38 -15.88 3.99
N LEU A 100 -1.62 -15.54 5.25
CA LEU A 100 -1.23 -16.36 6.39
C LEU A 100 -2.21 -17.50 6.67
N PHE A 101 -3.52 -17.25 6.55
CA PHE A 101 -4.55 -18.18 7.04
C PHE A 101 -5.56 -18.64 5.99
N GLY A 102 -5.51 -18.07 4.78
CA GLY A 102 -6.39 -18.46 3.68
C GLY A 102 -6.10 -19.86 3.18
N THR A 103 -7.16 -20.58 2.81
CA THR A 103 -7.06 -21.77 1.96
C THR A 103 -6.47 -21.40 0.60
N GLN A 104 -5.89 -22.37 -0.12
CA GLN A 104 -5.36 -22.13 -1.46
C GLN A 104 -6.39 -21.47 -2.40
N LYS A 105 -7.64 -21.93 -2.35
CA LYS A 105 -8.75 -21.34 -3.11
C LYS A 105 -9.01 -19.87 -2.75
N GLN A 106 -8.90 -19.49 -1.48
CA GLN A 106 -9.05 -18.09 -1.07
C GLN A 106 -7.87 -17.24 -1.53
N LYS A 107 -6.64 -17.77 -1.46
CA LYS A 107 -5.44 -17.09 -1.93
C LYS A 107 -5.52 -16.78 -3.43
N GLU A 108 -5.79 -17.80 -4.24
CA GLU A 108 -5.94 -17.68 -5.70
C GLU A 108 -7.08 -16.73 -6.10
N ALA A 109 -8.17 -16.70 -5.33
CA ALA A 109 -9.33 -15.87 -5.65
C ALA A 109 -9.14 -14.38 -5.30
N TRP A 110 -8.36 -14.07 -4.26
CA TRP A 110 -8.33 -12.74 -3.66
C TRP A 110 -6.99 -12.04 -3.74
N LEU A 111 -5.87 -12.74 -3.56
CA LEU A 111 -4.55 -12.10 -3.57
C LEU A 111 -4.22 -11.44 -4.92
N PRO A 112 -4.54 -12.02 -6.10
CA PRO A 112 -4.33 -11.33 -7.37
C PRO A 112 -5.15 -10.04 -7.51
N LYS A 113 -6.36 -10.01 -6.96
CA LYS A 113 -7.22 -8.82 -6.98
C LYS A 113 -6.68 -7.72 -6.08
N LEU A 114 -6.22 -8.10 -4.88
CA LEU A 114 -5.59 -7.15 -3.95
C LEU A 114 -4.25 -6.64 -4.49
N ALA A 115 -3.46 -7.48 -5.16
CA ALA A 115 -2.20 -7.07 -5.78
C ALA A 115 -2.41 -6.05 -6.90
N SER A 116 -3.45 -6.24 -7.71
CA SER A 116 -3.80 -5.36 -8.84
C SER A 116 -4.63 -4.13 -8.49
N GLY A 117 -5.01 -3.94 -7.22
CA GLY A 117 -5.70 -2.75 -6.71
C GLY A 117 -7.22 -2.85 -6.70
#